data_AF-A0A3C1FVE9-F1
#
_entry.id   AF-A0A3C1FVE9-F1
#
_cell.length_a   1.000
_cell.length_b   1.000
_cell.length_c   1.000
_cell.angle_alpha   90.00
_cell.angle_beta   90.00
_cell.angle_gamma   90.00
#
_symmetry.space_group_name_H-M   'P 1'
#
loop_
_entity.id
_entity.type
_entity.pdbx_description
1 polymer ?
#
loop_
_entity_poly.entity_id
_entity_poly.type
_entity_poly.pdbx_seq_one_letter_code
_entity_poly.pdbx_strand_id
1 'polypeptide(L)'
;MKKKGLAKSAGEFDERFDAGEDVHDLIDMEKAKVIRHGKKVRLTIDVAESLVNELDEIRQKIGVDRGALIKVWLHERVMQEKAARKVS
;
A
#
# COMPACT_ATOMS: atom_id res chain seq x y z
N MET A 1 -3.23 -28.49 -5.34
CA MET A 1 -3.11 -27.07 -4.99
C MET A 1 -2.44 -26.99 -3.63
N LYS A 2 -1.15 -26.59 -3.57
CA LYS A 2 -0.38 -26.57 -2.32
C LYS A 2 -0.81 -25.36 -1.48
N LYS A 3 -0.88 -25.55 -0.16
CA LYS A 3 -1.46 -24.64 0.84
C LYS A 3 -0.83 -23.24 0.76
N LYS A 4 -1.65 -22.20 0.54
CA LYS A 4 -1.28 -20.78 0.69
C LYS A 4 -0.92 -20.52 2.16
N GLY A 5 0.35 -20.30 2.45
CA GLY A 5 0.81 -19.91 3.77
C GLY A 5 0.85 -18.38 3.85
N LEU A 6 -0.14 -17.78 4.51
CA LEU A 6 -0.07 -16.37 4.90
C LEU A 6 1.19 -16.17 5.76
N ALA A 7 1.89 -15.05 5.58
CA ALA A 7 2.97 -14.69 6.50
C ALA A 7 2.44 -14.70 7.94
N LYS A 8 3.10 -15.43 8.85
CA LYS A 8 2.61 -15.54 10.23
C LYS A 8 2.83 -14.25 11.02
N SER A 9 3.71 -13.37 10.55
CA SER A 9 3.99 -12.06 11.13
C SER A 9 4.54 -11.11 10.06
N ALA A 10 4.49 -9.79 10.32
CA ALA A 10 5.07 -8.79 9.44
C ALA A 10 6.59 -8.94 9.27
N GLY A 11 7.31 -9.35 10.33
CA GLY A 11 8.76 -9.52 10.27
C GLY A 11 9.22 -10.66 9.34
N GLU A 12 8.45 -11.74 9.26
CA GLU A 12 8.73 -12.85 8.32
C GLU A 12 8.47 -12.43 6.87
N PHE A 13 7.49 -11.56 6.65
CA PHE A 13 7.23 -10.99 5.33
C PHE A 13 8.37 -10.08 4.89
N ASP A 14 8.84 -9.20 5.77
CA ASP A 14 9.95 -8.29 5.48
C ASP A 14 11.25 -9.05 5.22
N GLU A 15 11.61 -10.06 6.02
CA GLU A 15 12.82 -10.86 5.80
C GLU A 15 12.83 -11.58 4.45
N ARG A 16 11.67 -12.12 4.02
CA ARG A 16 11.55 -12.86 2.75
C ARG A 16 11.43 -11.92 1.55
N PHE A 17 10.84 -10.74 1.74
CA PHE A 17 10.84 -9.66 0.76
C PHE A 17 12.26 -9.14 0.50
N ASP A 18 13.02 -8.89 1.57
CA ASP A 18 14.42 -8.43 1.51
C ASP A 18 15.37 -9.50 0.94
N ALA A 19 15.04 -10.79 1.12
CA ALA A 19 15.74 -11.90 0.48
C ALA A 19 15.48 -12.01 -1.04
N GLY A 20 14.60 -11.17 -1.60
CA GLY A 20 14.23 -11.18 -3.02
C GLY A 20 13.34 -12.34 -3.42
N GLU A 21 12.66 -12.99 -2.47
CA GLU A 21 11.69 -14.05 -2.76
C GLU A 21 10.38 -13.47 -3.30
N ASP A 22 9.66 -14.27 -4.10
CA ASP A 22 8.32 -13.91 -4.57
C ASP A 22 7.31 -13.97 -3.43
N VAL A 23 6.98 -12.81 -2.87
CA VAL A 23 6.07 -12.67 -1.72
C VAL A 23 4.59 -12.64 -2.11
N HIS A 24 4.23 -12.81 -3.40
CA HIS A 24 2.83 -12.81 -3.83
C HIS A 24 2.00 -13.90 -3.15
N ASP A 25 2.63 -15.01 -2.76
CA ASP A 25 1.98 -16.12 -2.05
C ASP A 25 1.73 -15.84 -0.56
N LEU A 26 2.36 -14.79 0.00
CA LEU A 26 2.23 -14.37 1.40
C LEU A 26 1.09 -13.37 1.61
N ILE A 27 0.57 -12.80 0.52
CA ILE A 27 -0.46 -11.77 0.53
C ILE A 27 -1.82 -12.40 0.21
N ASP A 28 -2.84 -12.03 0.99
CA ASP A 28 -4.22 -12.46 0.74
C ASP A 28 -4.81 -11.73 -0.47
N MET A 29 -4.56 -12.28 -1.65
CA MET A 29 -5.10 -11.76 -2.91
C MET A 29 -6.64 -11.84 -3.00
N GLU A 30 -7.32 -12.62 -2.15
CA GLU A 30 -8.80 -12.64 -2.08
C GLU A 30 -9.35 -11.42 -1.32
N LYS A 31 -8.61 -10.91 -0.33
CA LYS A 31 -8.89 -9.62 0.32
C LYS A 31 -8.40 -8.42 -0.48
N ALA A 32 -7.54 -8.63 -1.48
CA ALA A 32 -7.05 -7.56 -2.35
C ALA A 32 -8.20 -7.00 -3.20
N LYS A 33 -8.81 -5.92 -2.70
CA LYS A 33 -9.98 -5.32 -3.34
C LYS A 33 -9.52 -4.42 -4.49
N VAL A 34 -9.50 -4.96 -5.71
CA VAL A 34 -9.29 -4.19 -6.94
C VAL A 34 -10.59 -3.45 -7.29
N ILE A 35 -10.69 -2.18 -6.89
CA ILE A 35 -11.83 -1.32 -7.27
C ILE A 35 -11.65 -0.92 -8.74
N ARG A 36 -12.48 -1.48 -9.64
CA ARG A 36 -12.49 -1.12 -11.06
C ARG A 36 -12.89 0.35 -11.25
N HIS A 37 -12.04 1.05 -11.99
CA HIS A 37 -11.94 2.48 -12.30
C HIS A 37 -13.25 3.25 -12.55
N GLY A 38 -13.58 4.18 -11.65
CA GLY A 38 -14.32 5.40 -12.01
C GLY A 38 -13.43 6.35 -12.84
N LYS A 39 -14.03 7.45 -13.34
CA LYS A 39 -13.30 8.51 -14.07
C LYS A 39 -12.01 8.89 -13.34
N LYS A 40 -10.87 8.79 -14.02
CA LYS A 40 -9.57 9.23 -13.49
C LYS A 40 -9.61 10.76 -13.36
N VAL A 41 -9.55 11.27 -12.14
CA VAL A 41 -9.43 12.70 -11.85
C VAL A 41 -7.96 12.99 -11.53
N ARG A 42 -7.39 14.02 -12.16
CA ARG A 42 -6.04 14.50 -11.84
C ARG A 42 -6.14 15.45 -10.66
N LEU A 43 -5.31 15.22 -9.65
CA LEU A 43 -5.16 16.07 -8.48
C LEU A 43 -3.80 16.76 -8.56
N THR A 44 -3.80 18.10 -8.53
CA THR A 44 -2.58 18.91 -8.38
C THR A 44 -2.56 19.46 -6.96
N ILE A 45 -1.48 19.20 -6.22
CA ILE A 45 -1.29 19.64 -4.84
C ILE A 45 0.11 20.20 -4.68
N ASP A 46 0.21 21.26 -3.88
CA ASP A 46 1.49 21.76 -3.39
C ASP A 46 1.84 21.04 -2.09
N VAL A 47 3.08 20.55 -2.01
CA VAL A 47 3.61 19.82 -0.86
C VAL A 47 5.01 20.32 -0.54
N ALA A 48 5.43 20.21 0.71
CA ALA A 48 6.79 20.56 1.12
C ALA A 48 7.81 19.62 0.46
N GLU A 49 8.97 20.17 0.08
CA GLU A 49 10.08 19.38 -0.49
C GLU A 49 10.53 18.26 0.45
N SER A 50 10.57 18.53 1.77
CA SER A 50 10.93 17.52 2.77
C SER A 50 10.03 16.29 2.71
N LEU A 51 8.72 16.48 2.53
CA LEU A 51 7.76 15.39 2.42
C LEU A 51 7.96 14.58 1.13
N VAL A 52 8.33 15.22 0.03
CA VAL A 52 8.63 14.53 -1.23
C VAL A 52 9.89 13.67 -1.09
N ASN A 53 10.90 14.18 -0.37
CA ASN A 53 12.14 13.44 -0.11
C ASN A 53 11.87 12.21 0.78
N GLU A 54 11.08 12.36 1.84
CA GLU A 54 10.66 11.24 2.69
C GLU A 54 9.88 10.18 1.89
N LEU A 55 8.98 10.61 0.99
CA LEU A 55 8.28 9.69 0.09
C LEU A 55 9.23 8.92 -0.82
N ASP A 56 10.29 9.58 -1.30
CA ASP A 56 11.29 8.99 -2.17
C ASP A 56 12.12 7.92 -1.48
N GLU A 57 12.53 8.15 -0.24
CA GLU A 57 13.24 7.14 0.54
C GLU A 57 12.39 5.88 0.73
N ILE A 58 11.10 6.06 0.97
CA ILE A 58 10.15 4.95 1.14
C ILE A 58 9.95 4.23 -0.18
N ARG A 59 9.77 4.96 -1.29
CA ARG A 59 9.59 4.40 -2.63
C ARG A 59 10.77 3.53 -3.05
N GLN A 60 12.00 3.94 -2.69
CA GLN A 60 13.23 3.21 -3.01
C GLN A 60 13.29 1.87 -2.29
N LYS A 61 12.80 1.81 -1.03
CA LYS A 61 12.77 0.57 -0.24
C LYS A 61 11.74 -0.43 -0.78
N ILE A 62 10.56 0.05 -1.15
CA ILE A 62 9.43 -0.83 -1.58
C ILE A 62 9.34 -1.03 -3.09
N GLY A 63 10.11 -0.28 -3.89
CA GLY A 63 10.17 -0.41 -5.34
C GLY A 63 8.93 0.06 -6.11
N VAL A 64 8.19 1.06 -5.60
CA VAL A 64 6.96 1.56 -6.25
C VAL A 64 7.07 3.04 -6.66
N ASP A 65 6.23 3.46 -7.60
CA ASP A 65 6.13 4.88 -7.98
C ASP A 65 5.43 5.72 -6.90
N ARG A 66 5.81 6.99 -6.77
CA ARG A 66 5.23 7.95 -5.82
C ARG A 66 3.70 7.99 -5.91
N GLY A 67 3.15 7.98 -7.13
CA GLY A 67 1.71 8.05 -7.36
C GLY A 67 0.97 6.78 -6.93
N ALA A 68 1.63 5.62 -6.92
CA ALA A 68 1.06 4.39 -6.39
C ALA A 68 1.00 4.44 -4.85
N LEU A 69 2.09 4.88 -4.21
CA LEU A 69 2.20 5.02 -2.76
C LEU A 69 1.15 6.02 -2.22
N ILE A 70 1.10 7.22 -2.79
CA ILE A 70 0.14 8.28 -2.40
C ILE A 70 -1.30 7.79 -2.52
N LYS A 71 -1.62 7.04 -3.58
CA LYS A 71 -2.99 6.55 -3.82
C LYS A 71 -3.44 5.56 -2.74
N VAL A 72 -2.57 4.65 -2.31
CA VAL A 72 -2.87 3.67 -1.28
C VAL A 72 -3.09 4.37 0.06
N TRP A 73 -2.14 5.21 0.48
CA TRP A 73 -2.26 5.93 1.76
C TRP A 73 -3.46 6.86 1.82
N LEU A 74 -3.76 7.58 0.73
CA LEU A 74 -4.94 8.42 0.66
C LEU A 74 -6.23 7.60 0.82
N HIS A 75 -6.30 6.43 0.18
CA HIS A 75 -7.43 5.52 0.31
C HIS A 75 -7.58 5.00 1.74
N GLU A 76 -6.49 4.56 2.36
CA GLU A 76 -6.48 4.08 3.75
C GLU A 76 -6.92 5.17 4.73
N ARG A 77 -6.36 6.37 4.64
CA ARG A 77 -6.72 7.49 5.50
C ARG A 77 -8.18 7.88 5.34
N VAL A 78 -8.70 7.94 4.11
CA VAL A 78 -10.12 8.22 3.84
C VAL A 78 -11.03 7.13 4.39
N MET A 79 -10.63 5.86 4.30
CA MET A 79 -11.40 4.74 4.88
C MET A 79 -11.45 4.82 6.41
N GLN A 80 -10.33 5.13 7.06
CA GLN A 80 -10.27 5.34 8.51
C GLN A 80 -11.18 6.49 8.96
N GLU A 81 -11.14 7.63 8.28
CA GLU A 81 -12.02 8.78 8.57
C GLU A 81 -13.51 8.42 8.42
N LYS A 82 -13.86 7.68 7.36
CA LYS A 82 -15.24 7.18 7.16
C LYS A 82 -15.66 6.19 8.24
N ALA A 83 -14.76 5.34 8.70
CA ALA A 83 -15.03 4.39 9.78
C ALA A 83 -15.24 5.14 11.10
N ALA A 84 -14.36 6.08 11.45
CA ALA A 84 -14.47 6.89 12.65
C ALA A 84 -15.79 7.68 12.71
N ARG A 85 -16.23 8.23 11.57
CA ARG A 85 -17.50 8.96 11.46
C ARG A 85 -18.76 8.09 11.54
N LYS A 86 -18.66 6.77 11.31
CA LYS A 86 -19.79 5.85 11.46
C LYS A 86 -19.98 5.33 12.89
N VAL A 87 -18.96 5.51 13.73
CA VAL A 87 -18.96 5.08 15.13
C VAL A 87 -19.39 6.22 16.07
N SER A 88 -19.41 7.46 15.57
CA SER A 88 -20.03 8.64 16.21
C SER A 88 -21.46 8.85 15.71
#